data_AF-A0AAD9VK69-F1
#
_entry.id   AF-A0AAD9VK69-F1
#
_cell.length_a   1.000
_cell.length_b   1.000
_cell.length_c   1.000
_cell.angle_alpha   90.00
_cell.angle_beta   90.00
_cell.angle_gamma   90.00
#
_symmetry.space_group_name_H-M   'P 1'
#
loop_
_entity.id
_entity.type
_entity.pdbx_description
1 polymer ?
#
loop_
_entity_poly.entity_id
_entity_poly.type
_entity_poly.pdbx_seq_one_letter_code
_entity_poly.pdbx_strand_id
1 'polypeptide(L)'
;MWMRTYKRKTTRGSYSSQQLNDAATAVTNEGKSVNAAAKEFGIKRMTLTRFIKKLKSESGVSSMGYAAPRQIFSSIQEDSLKKYLLQMASIFYGYSPKDTRRLAYECAVNFGIKIPATWTANK
;
A
#
# COMPACT_ATOMS: atom_id res chain seq x y z
N MET A 1 -0.10 24.55 -14.83
CA MET A 1 -1.11 23.56 -14.41
C MET A 1 -1.07 23.48 -12.88
N TRP A 2 -2.07 24.01 -12.15
CA TRP A 2 -2.03 24.07 -10.68
C TRP A 2 -2.45 22.71 -10.10
N MET A 3 -1.51 22.02 -9.46
CA MET A 3 -1.75 20.73 -8.83
C MET A 3 -2.29 20.96 -7.41
N ARG A 4 -3.41 20.32 -7.06
CA ARG A 4 -4.01 20.45 -5.72
C ARG A 4 -3.14 19.74 -4.68
N THR A 5 -2.43 20.50 -3.85
CA THR A 5 -1.68 19.94 -2.71
C THR A 5 -2.61 19.73 -1.51
N TYR A 6 -2.99 18.48 -1.24
CA TYR A 6 -3.80 18.14 -0.08
C TYR A 6 -2.95 18.20 1.21
N LYS A 7 -3.35 19.05 2.18
CA LYS A 7 -2.79 19.03 3.53
C LYS A 7 -3.57 18.06 4.41
N ARG A 8 -2.86 17.10 4.99
CA ARG A 8 -3.44 16.06 5.84
C ARG A 8 -3.99 16.67 7.14
N LYS A 9 -5.22 16.31 7.51
CA LYS A 9 -5.88 16.81 8.74
C LYS A 9 -5.64 15.92 9.97
N THR A 10 -5.22 14.67 9.78
CA THR A 10 -5.14 13.68 10.87
C THR A 10 -3.75 13.05 10.98
N THR A 11 -3.32 12.80 12.22
CA THR A 11 -2.10 12.03 12.55
C THR A 11 -2.34 10.51 12.59
N ARG A 12 -3.54 10.03 12.22
CA ARG A 12 -3.84 8.59 12.20
C ARG A 12 -2.94 7.87 11.18
N GLY A 13 -2.34 6.76 11.57
CA GLY A 13 -1.47 5.96 10.70
C GLY A 13 -0.19 6.69 10.26
N SER A 14 0.33 7.61 11.07
CA SER A 14 1.63 8.26 10.84
C SER A 14 2.82 7.50 11.42
N TYR A 15 2.57 6.34 12.03
CA TYR A 15 3.61 5.52 12.65
C TYR A 15 4.47 4.87 11.58
N SER A 16 5.79 4.89 11.75
CA SER A 16 6.68 4.15 10.85
C SER A 16 6.53 2.65 11.06
N SER A 17 6.89 1.86 10.04
CA SER A 17 6.96 0.40 10.16
C SER A 17 7.92 -0.01 11.27
N GLN A 18 9.08 0.65 11.34
CA GLN A 18 10.09 0.42 12.37
C GLN A 18 9.53 0.65 13.79
N GLN A 19 8.87 1.80 14.04
CA GLN A 19 8.26 2.09 15.34
C GLN A 19 7.25 1.02 15.80
N LEU A 20 6.46 0.49 14.86
CA LEU A 20 5.48 -0.57 15.18
C LEU A 20 6.16 -1.92 15.46
N ASN A 21 7.21 -2.24 14.70
CA ASN A 21 8.01 -3.44 14.94
C ASN A 21 8.70 -3.39 16.31
N ASP A 22 9.37 -2.27 16.63
CA ASP A 22 10.06 -2.08 17.91
C ASP A 22 9.08 -2.16 19.10
N ALA A 23 7.90 -1.56 18.96
CA ALA A 23 6.87 -1.67 19.99
C ALA A 23 6.31 -3.10 20.12
N ALA A 24 6.28 -3.88 19.03
CA ALA A 24 5.81 -5.26 19.06
C ALA A 24 6.86 -6.23 19.63
N THR A 25 8.15 -5.99 19.35
CA THR A 25 9.26 -6.76 19.95
C THR A 25 9.34 -6.49 21.44
N ALA A 26 9.14 -5.24 21.89
CA ALA A 26 9.08 -4.91 23.32
C ALA A 26 7.96 -5.67 24.07
N VAL A 27 6.82 -5.93 23.42
CA VAL A 27 5.74 -6.73 24.01
C VAL A 27 6.04 -8.22 23.98
N THR A 28 6.65 -8.71 22.89
CA THR A 28 6.81 -10.16 22.65
C THR A 28 8.08 -10.73 23.30
N ASN A 29 9.19 -9.99 23.25
CA ASN A 29 10.51 -10.41 23.71
C ASN A 29 10.82 -9.88 25.11
N GLU A 30 10.49 -8.61 25.41
CA GLU A 30 10.78 -7.98 26.71
C GLU A 30 9.64 -8.19 27.73
N GLY A 31 8.51 -8.77 27.32
CA GLY A 31 7.37 -9.05 28.20
C GLY A 31 6.60 -7.81 28.69
N LYS A 32 6.81 -6.64 28.08
CA LYS A 32 6.06 -5.42 28.46
C LYS A 32 4.57 -5.57 28.14
N SER A 33 3.72 -4.98 28.97
CA SER A 33 2.28 -4.90 28.64
C SER A 33 2.06 -4.05 27.39
N VAL A 34 1.04 -4.38 26.61
CA VAL A 34 0.67 -3.62 25.39
C VAL A 34 0.45 -2.14 25.69
N ASN A 35 -0.07 -1.81 26.87
CA ASN A 35 -0.30 -0.42 27.25
C ASN A 35 1.00 0.33 27.59
N ALA A 36 1.95 -0.33 28.25
CA ALA A 36 3.24 0.24 28.58
C ALA A 36 4.05 0.54 27.32
N ALA A 37 4.18 -0.44 26.41
CA ALA A 37 4.86 -0.25 25.13
C ALA A 37 4.15 0.82 24.27
N ALA A 38 2.81 0.81 24.20
CA ALA A 38 2.07 1.85 23.48
C ALA A 38 2.39 3.27 23.98
N LYS A 39 2.50 3.47 25.30
CA LYS A 39 2.83 4.77 25.89
C LYS A 39 4.29 5.17 25.62
N GLU A 40 5.22 4.24 25.74
CA GLU A 40 6.66 4.43 25.49
C GLU A 40 6.94 4.88 24.06
N PHE A 41 6.33 4.20 23.07
CA PHE A 41 6.53 4.49 21.65
C PHE A 41 5.55 5.53 21.09
N GLY A 42 4.67 6.11 21.92
CA GLY A 42 3.68 7.11 21.48
C GLY A 42 2.61 6.56 20.52
N ILE A 43 2.39 5.24 20.52
CA ILE A 43 1.44 4.56 19.63
C ILE A 43 0.10 4.39 20.35
N LYS A 44 -1.02 4.55 19.64
CA LYS A 44 -2.33 4.21 20.21
C LYS A 44 -2.40 2.71 20.52
N ARG A 45 -2.81 2.35 21.75
CA ARG A 45 -2.96 0.95 22.22
C ARG A 45 -3.67 0.04 21.21
N MET A 46 -4.77 0.50 20.61
CA MET A 46 -5.53 -0.29 19.64
C MET A 46 -4.75 -0.57 18.36
N THR A 47 -3.91 0.37 17.91
CA THR A 47 -3.03 0.19 16.75
C THR A 47 -2.01 -0.91 17.02
N LEU A 48 -1.33 -0.84 18.17
CA LEU A 48 -0.33 -1.84 18.57
C LEU A 48 -0.95 -3.23 18.75
N THR A 49 -2.12 -3.30 19.40
CA THR A 49 -2.87 -4.56 19.58
C THR A 49 -3.23 -5.20 18.25
N ARG A 50 -3.76 -4.41 17.31
CA ARG A 50 -4.10 -4.88 15.95
C ARG A 50 -2.85 -5.36 15.21
N PHE A 51 -1.74 -4.64 15.35
CA PHE A 51 -0.48 -4.98 14.70
C PHE A 51 0.09 -6.31 15.22
N ILE A 52 0.14 -6.51 16.53
CA ILE A 52 0.58 -7.78 17.15
C ILE A 52 -0.32 -8.93 16.72
N LYS A 53 -1.64 -8.74 16.70
CA LYS A 53 -2.58 -9.76 16.22
C LYS A 53 -2.30 -10.14 14.76
N LYS A 54 -2.00 -9.15 13.91
CA LYS A 54 -1.66 -9.34 12.50
C LYS A 54 -0.33 -10.10 12.33
N LEU A 55 0.69 -9.76 13.11
CA LEU A 55 1.98 -10.47 13.11
C LEU A 55 1.83 -11.94 13.46
N LYS A 56 0.96 -12.27 14.43
CA LYS A 56 0.67 -13.66 14.81
C LYS A 56 -0.08 -14.44 13.74
N SER A 57 -0.93 -13.79 12.94
CA SER A 57 -1.70 -14.46 11.88
C SER A 57 -0.94 -14.61 10.57
N GLU A 58 -0.09 -13.64 10.21
CA GLU A 58 0.61 -13.58 8.93
C GLU A 58 2.12 -13.84 9.12
N SER A 59 2.51 -15.08 9.49
CA SER A 59 3.88 -15.65 9.46
C SER A 59 5.09 -14.67 9.41
N GLY A 60 5.12 -13.66 10.29
CA GLY A 60 6.24 -12.72 10.44
C GLY A 60 6.37 -11.59 9.40
N VAL A 61 5.56 -11.52 8.33
CA VAL A 61 5.66 -10.43 7.34
C VAL A 61 4.47 -9.50 7.48
N SER A 62 4.57 -8.53 8.39
CA SER A 62 3.59 -7.46 8.51
C SER A 62 3.64 -6.53 7.30
N SER A 63 2.89 -6.84 6.25
CA SER A 63 2.62 -5.87 5.18
C SER A 63 1.77 -4.73 5.76
N MET A 64 2.39 -3.56 5.94
CA MET A 64 1.70 -2.37 6.40
C MET A 64 0.93 -1.76 5.23
N GLY A 65 -0.40 -1.85 5.25
CA GLY A 65 -1.23 -1.32 4.18
C GLY A 65 -2.63 -1.92 4.12
N TYR A 66 -3.37 -1.54 3.09
CA TYR A 66 -4.60 -2.21 2.70
C TYR A 66 -4.24 -3.55 2.06
N ALA A 67 -5.01 -4.59 2.35
CA ALA A 67 -4.93 -5.81 1.55
C ALA A 67 -5.26 -5.45 0.09
N ALA A 68 -4.65 -6.15 -0.86
CA ALA A 68 -4.92 -6.00 -2.29
C ALA A 68 -5.74 -7.20 -2.82
N PRO A 69 -6.95 -7.48 -2.29
CA PRO A 69 -7.75 -8.65 -2.70
C PRO A 69 -8.25 -8.55 -4.15
N ARG A 70 -8.10 -7.38 -4.79
CA ARG A 70 -8.51 -7.09 -6.16
C ARG A 70 -7.30 -6.77 -7.05
N GLN A 71 -6.12 -7.24 -6.68
CA GLN A 71 -4.93 -7.09 -7.50
C GLN A 71 -5.11 -7.87 -8.80
N ILE A 72 -4.95 -7.17 -9.94
CA ILE A 72 -5.15 -7.74 -11.28
C ILE A 72 -3.81 -8.13 -11.90
N PHE A 73 -2.83 -7.23 -11.81
CA PHE A 73 -1.49 -7.46 -12.30
C PHE A 73 -0.60 -8.05 -11.20
N SER A 74 0.29 -8.98 -11.55
CA SER A 74 1.32 -9.42 -10.61
C SER A 74 2.30 -8.28 -10.31
N SER A 75 3.04 -8.37 -9.20
CA SER A 75 4.05 -7.35 -8.85
C SER A 75 5.05 -7.11 -9.99
N ILE A 76 5.47 -8.18 -10.67
CA ILE A 76 6.39 -8.12 -11.82
C ILE A 76 5.75 -7.36 -12.99
N GLN A 77 4.47 -7.60 -13.27
CA GLN A 77 3.75 -6.91 -14.35
C GLN A 77 3.55 -5.42 -14.02
N GLU A 78 3.21 -5.10 -12.78
CA GLU A 78 3.08 -3.71 -12.31
C GLU A 78 4.41 -2.96 -12.41
N ASP A 79 5.52 -3.62 -12.06
CA ASP A 79 6.86 -3.02 -12.18
C ASP A 79 7.25 -2.76 -13.64
N SER A 80 6.94 -3.68 -14.56
CA SER A 80 7.17 -3.46 -16.00
C SER A 80 6.33 -2.30 -16.54
N LEU A 81 5.04 -2.24 -16.17
CA LEU A 81 4.15 -1.14 -16.57
C LEU A 81 4.62 0.21 -16.01
N LYS A 82 5.06 0.23 -14.74
CA LYS A 82 5.63 1.40 -14.08
C LYS A 82 6.88 1.89 -14.81
N LYS A 83 7.83 1.00 -15.13
CA LYS A 83 9.04 1.37 -15.87
C LYS A 83 8.71 2.00 -17.21
N TYR A 84 7.76 1.42 -17.95
CA TYR A 84 7.29 1.98 -19.22
C TYR A 84 6.69 3.38 -19.06
N LEU A 85 5.79 3.57 -18.08
CA LEU A 85 5.18 4.87 -17.82
C LEU A 85 6.21 5.94 -17.45
N LEU A 86 7.20 5.58 -16.63
CA LEU A 86 8.30 6.49 -16.26
C LEU A 86 9.17 6.88 -17.46
N GLN A 87 9.47 5.91 -18.33
CA GLN A 87 10.21 6.18 -19.57
C GLN A 87 9.42 7.10 -20.51
N MET A 88 8.10 6.89 -20.65
CA MET A 88 7.26 7.76 -21.49
C MET A 88 7.15 9.17 -20.90
N ALA A 89 7.15 9.31 -19.58
CA ALA A 89 7.19 10.59 -18.90
C ALA A 89 8.55 11.31 -19.01
N SER A 90 9.66 10.58 -19.24
CA SER A 90 10.96 11.20 -19.47
C SER A 90 11.18 11.64 -20.92
N ILE A 91 10.58 10.94 -21.89
CA ILE A 91 10.74 11.24 -23.33
C ILE A 91 9.72 12.29 -23.79
N PHE A 92 8.48 12.22 -23.28
CA PHE A 92 7.37 13.08 -23.69
C PHE A 92 6.70 13.73 -22.46
N TYR A 93 5.52 14.32 -22.64
CA TYR A 93 4.72 14.93 -21.56
C TYR A 93 4.10 13.91 -20.58
N GLY A 94 4.39 12.61 -20.74
CA GLY A 94 3.84 11.52 -19.94
C GLY A 94 2.38 11.21 -20.21
N TYR A 95 1.89 10.13 -19.59
CA TYR A 95 0.49 9.73 -19.71
C TYR A 95 -0.39 10.48 -18.70
N SER A 96 -1.58 10.91 -19.14
CA SER A 96 -2.59 11.40 -18.20
C SER A 96 -3.18 10.22 -17.38
N PRO A 97 -3.80 10.46 -16.21
CA PRO A 97 -4.45 9.39 -15.46
C PRO A 97 -5.55 8.63 -16.22
N LYS A 98 -6.13 9.22 -17.26
CA LYS A 98 -7.08 8.53 -18.16
C LYS A 98 -6.33 7.60 -19.11
N ASP A 99 -5.28 8.10 -19.74
CA ASP A 99 -4.48 7.33 -20.70
C ASP A 99 -3.77 6.17 -20.02
N THR A 100 -3.24 6.37 -18.80
CA THR A 100 -2.64 5.29 -18.00
C THR A 100 -3.64 4.17 -17.71
N ARG A 101 -4.90 4.49 -17.43
CA ARG A 101 -5.96 3.49 -17.23
C ARG A 101 -6.30 2.75 -18.53
N ARG A 102 -6.37 3.47 -19.65
CA ARG A 102 -6.58 2.85 -20.97
C ARG A 102 -5.45 1.89 -21.33
N LEU A 103 -4.19 2.31 -21.14
CA LEU A 103 -3.02 1.47 -21.35
C LEU A 103 -3.08 0.19 -20.50
N ALA A 104 -3.38 0.32 -19.20
CA ALA A 104 -3.54 -0.83 -18.32
C ALA A 104 -4.65 -1.78 -18.79
N TYR A 105 -5.79 -1.25 -19.25
CA TYR A 105 -6.86 -2.06 -19.83
C TYR A 105 -6.39 -2.80 -21.09
N GLU A 106 -5.72 -2.12 -22.01
CA GLU A 106 -5.21 -2.69 -23.26
C GLU A 106 -4.18 -3.79 -22.99
N CYS A 107 -3.26 -3.57 -22.06
CA CYS A 107 -2.33 -4.62 -21.61
C CYS A 107 -3.09 -5.83 -21.05
N ALA A 108 -4.08 -5.62 -20.19
CA ALA A 108 -4.82 -6.72 -19.59
C ALA A 108 -5.57 -7.55 -20.65
N VAL A 109 -6.20 -6.90 -21.63
CA VAL A 109 -6.88 -7.59 -22.73
C VAL A 109 -5.89 -8.33 -23.62
N ASN A 110 -4.79 -7.68 -24.03
CA ASN A 110 -3.80 -8.27 -24.94
C ASN A 110 -3.08 -9.48 -24.33
N PHE A 111 -2.80 -9.44 -23.02
CA PHE A 111 -2.16 -10.54 -22.29
C PHE A 111 -3.15 -11.55 -21.72
N GLY A 112 -4.46 -11.42 -21.99
CA GLY A 112 -5.48 -12.36 -21.53
C GLY A 112 -5.67 -12.40 -20.01
N ILE A 113 -5.38 -11.30 -19.32
CA ILE A 113 -5.52 -11.19 -17.86
C ILE A 113 -7.00 -11.04 -17.50
N LYS A 114 -7.46 -11.78 -16.49
CA LYS A 114 -8.85 -11.72 -16.02
C LYS A 114 -9.15 -10.35 -15.40
N ILE A 115 -9.99 -9.58 -16.07
CA ILE A 115 -10.43 -8.25 -15.61
C ILE A 115 -11.90 -8.27 -15.14
N PRO A 116 -12.28 -7.40 -14.18
CA PRO A 116 -13.69 -7.22 -13.82
C PRO A 116 -14.50 -6.59 -14.96
N ALA A 117 -15.77 -6.97 -15.08
CA ALA A 117 -16.69 -6.43 -16.10
C ALA A 117 -16.83 -4.89 -16.05
N THR A 118 -16.60 -4.29 -14.88
CA THR A 118 -16.64 -2.83 -14.72
C THR A 118 -15.55 -2.10 -15.50
N TRP A 119 -14.42 -2.76 -15.81
CA TRP A 119 -13.36 -2.17 -16.64
C TRP A 119 -13.81 -2.02 -18.08
N THR A 120 -14.50 -3.02 -18.62
CA THR A 120 -15.06 -2.99 -19.98
C THR A 120 -16.15 -1.93 -20.11
N ALA A 121 -16.98 -1.74 -19.07
CA ALA A 121 -18.07 -0.78 -19.09
C ALA A 121 -17.64 0.70 -18.99
N ASN A 122 -16.45 0.99 -18.46
CA ASN A 122 -15.98 2.35 -18.16
C ASN A 122 -14.67 2.71 -18.89
N LYS A 123 -14.47 2.18 -20.11
CA LYS A 123 -13.24 2.36 -20.92
C LYS A 123 -12.92 3.82 -21.22
#